data_AF-A0A948P476-F1
#
_entry.id   AF-A0A948P476-F1
#
_cell.length_a   1.000
_cell.length_b   1.000
_cell.length_c   1.000
_cell.angle_alpha   90.00
_cell.angle_beta   90.00
_cell.angle_gamma   90.00
#
_symmetry.space_group_name_H-M   'P 1'
#
loop_
_entity.id
_entity.type
_entity.pdbx_description
1 polymer ?
#
loop_
_entity_poly.entity_id
_entity_poly.type
_entity_poly.pdbx_seq_one_letter_code
_entity_poly.pdbx_strand_id
1 'polypeptide(L)'
;IVLPLENDRYHILAIFGRGNFFGEIAFLDRGKRSADAVADKDTDLFVISRKKFDEASKTNPIVGVKLFARLARGLAIRLRYTDAELRALKEA
;
A
#
# COMPACT_ATOMS: atom_id res chain seq x y z
N ILE A 1 -7.71 -3.64 2.40
CA ILE A 1 -7.72 -2.29 1.78
C ILE A 1 -8.93 -2.20 0.91
N VAL A 2 -9.76 -1.21 1.17
CA VAL A 2 -11.07 -1.06 0.51
C VAL A 2 -11.15 0.30 -0.16
N LEU A 3 -11.66 0.32 -1.38
CA LEU A 3 -12.04 1.54 -2.07
C LEU A 3 -13.51 1.82 -1.74
N PRO A 4 -13.84 2.89 -1.01
CA PRO A 4 -15.23 3.27 -0.78
C PRO A 4 -15.89 3.67 -2.10
N LEU A 5 -17.12 3.20 -2.31
CA LEU A 5 -18.00 3.51 -3.42
C LEU A 5 -19.28 4.16 -2.90
N GLU A 6 -20.14 4.62 -3.80
CA GLU A 6 -21.46 5.16 -3.42
C GLU A 6 -22.35 4.10 -2.74
N ASN A 7 -23.25 4.58 -1.87
CA ASN A 7 -24.26 3.80 -1.14
C ASN A 7 -23.67 2.75 -0.19
N ASP A 8 -22.66 3.14 0.61
CA ASP A 8 -21.97 2.28 1.60
C ASP A 8 -21.35 1.00 1.01
N ARG A 9 -21.19 0.96 -0.31
CA ARG A 9 -20.50 -0.13 -0.99
C ARG A 9 -19.01 0.14 -0.95
N TYR A 10 -18.24 -0.94 -1.02
CA TYR A 10 -16.81 -0.86 -1.16
C TYR A 10 -16.31 -1.97 -2.08
N HIS A 11 -15.20 -1.70 -2.74
CA HIS A 11 -14.49 -2.70 -3.53
C HIS A 11 -13.20 -3.09 -2.80
N ILE A 12 -12.98 -4.39 -2.60
CA ILE A 12 -11.80 -4.90 -1.91
C ILE A 12 -10.63 -4.88 -2.89
N LEU A 13 -9.71 -3.92 -2.73
CA LEU A 13 -8.53 -3.80 -3.57
C LEU A 13 -7.44 -4.82 -3.21
N ALA A 14 -7.33 -5.17 -1.94
CA ALA A 14 -6.34 -6.13 -1.45
C ALA A 14 -6.66 -6.61 -0.03
N ILE A 15 -6.36 -7.89 0.24
CA ILE A 15 -6.35 -8.49 1.58
C ILE A 15 -4.89 -8.69 1.99
N PHE A 16 -4.57 -8.33 3.24
CA PHE A 16 -3.21 -8.40 3.76
C PHE A 16 -3.13 -9.30 4.98
N GLY A 17 -2.05 -10.06 5.05
CA GLY A 17 -1.70 -10.90 6.20
C GLY A 17 -0.38 -10.48 6.84
N ARG A 18 0.07 -11.30 7.80
CA ARG A 18 1.36 -11.11 8.48
C ARG A 18 2.50 -10.98 7.48
N GLY A 19 3.34 -9.97 7.66
CA GLY A 19 4.51 -9.70 6.82
C GLY A 19 4.22 -8.86 5.58
N ASN A 20 2.97 -8.46 5.34
CA ASN A 20 2.65 -7.48 4.31
C ASN A 20 2.74 -6.04 4.83
N PHE A 21 2.64 -5.09 3.91
CA PHE A 21 2.61 -3.65 4.19
C PHE A 21 1.58 -2.97 3.28
N PHE A 22 1.08 -1.81 3.73
CA PHE A 22 0.17 -0.96 2.98
C PHE A 22 0.42 0.52 3.31
N GLY A 23 -0.23 1.42 2.58
CA GLY A 23 -0.08 2.86 2.76
C GLY A 23 1.14 3.46 2.07
N GLU A 24 1.79 2.68 1.21
CA GLU A 24 2.98 3.08 0.47
C GLU A 24 2.73 4.18 -0.57
N ILE A 25 1.54 4.25 -1.17
CA ILE A 25 1.22 5.25 -2.21
C ILE A 25 1.42 6.65 -1.63
N ALA A 26 0.66 6.99 -0.59
CA ALA A 26 0.76 8.27 0.13
C ALA A 26 2.17 8.52 0.74
N PHE A 27 2.90 7.46 1.07
CA PHE A 27 4.27 7.60 1.57
C PHE A 27 5.25 8.03 0.46
N LEU A 28 5.08 7.49 -0.75
CA LEU A 28 5.92 7.74 -1.92
C LEU A 28 5.61 9.08 -2.58
N ASP A 29 4.33 9.35 -2.86
CA ASP A 29 3.87 10.52 -3.63
C ASP A 29 3.57 11.75 -2.75
N ARG A 30 3.58 11.60 -1.41
CA ARG A 30 3.20 12.63 -0.42
C ARG A 30 1.76 13.15 -0.60
N GLY A 31 0.90 12.37 -1.24
CA GLY A 31 -0.51 12.65 -1.47
C GLY A 31 -1.42 12.19 -0.33
N LYS A 32 -2.74 12.25 -0.61
CA LYS A 32 -3.77 11.72 0.29
C LYS A 32 -3.80 10.18 0.22
N ARG A 33 -4.42 9.55 1.22
CA ARG A 33 -4.70 8.11 1.16
C ARG A 33 -5.59 7.81 -0.05
N SER A 34 -5.22 6.81 -0.83
CA SER A 34 -5.95 6.40 -2.03
C SER A 34 -7.13 5.45 -1.72
N ALA A 35 -7.13 4.85 -0.53
CA ALA A 35 -8.08 3.83 -0.10
C ALA A 35 -8.02 3.68 1.44
N ASP A 36 -9.03 3.03 2.01
CA ASP A 36 -9.13 2.79 3.44
C ASP A 36 -8.50 1.46 3.84
N ALA A 37 -7.92 1.44 5.03
CA ALA A 37 -7.39 0.24 5.66
C ALA A 37 -8.28 -0.16 6.85
N VAL A 38 -9.10 -1.19 6.64
CA VAL A 38 -9.97 -1.75 7.67
C VAL A 38 -9.33 -3.04 8.19
N ALA A 39 -9.22 -3.16 9.51
CA ALA A 39 -8.78 -4.37 10.16
C ALA A 39 -9.96 -5.34 10.27
N ASP A 40 -9.81 -6.55 9.73
CA ASP A 40 -10.81 -7.63 9.79
C ASP A 40 -10.85 -8.34 11.15
N LYS A 41 -9.73 -8.24 11.89
CA LYS A 41 -9.54 -8.79 13.24
C LYS A 41 -8.54 -7.94 14.01
N ASP A 42 -8.41 -8.20 15.31
CA ASP A 42 -7.37 -7.61 16.16
C ASP A 42 -5.99 -7.75 15.49
N THR A 43 -5.34 -6.61 15.25
CA THR A 43 -4.15 -6.52 14.41
C THR A 43 -3.16 -5.52 15.00
N ASP A 44 -1.92 -5.98 15.19
CA ASP A 44 -0.79 -5.11 15.51
C ASP A 44 -0.05 -4.69 14.25
N LEU A 45 0.38 -3.41 14.21
CA LEU A 45 1.07 -2.83 13.07
C LEU A 45 2.36 -2.13 13.49
N PHE A 46 3.42 -2.34 12.71
CA PHE A 46 4.59 -1.48 12.76
C PHE A 46 4.38 -0.28 11.85
N VAL A 47 4.64 0.92 12.38
CA VAL A 47 4.46 2.18 11.63
C VAL A 47 5.80 2.83 11.32
N ILE A 48 6.08 3.01 10.03
CA ILE A 48 7.20 3.84 9.56
C ILE A 48 6.67 5.25 9.34
N SER A 49 6.95 6.14 10.30
CA SER A 49 6.62 7.57 10.12
C SER A 49 7.51 8.19 9.05
N ARG A 50 6.96 9.09 8.23
CA ARG A 50 7.74 9.83 7.22
C ARG A 50 8.91 10.59 7.83
N LYS A 51 8.68 11.29 8.95
CA LYS A 51 9.71 12.08 9.63
C LYS A 51 10.90 11.22 10.07
N LYS A 52 10.65 10.12 10.81
CA LYS A 52 11.72 9.22 11.25
C LYS A 52 12.45 8.55 10.08
N PHE A 53 11.73 8.25 8.99
CA PHE A 53 12.38 7.73 7.79
C PHE A 53 13.32 8.75 7.15
N ASP A 54 12.96 10.05 7.16
CA ASP A 54 13.79 11.12 6.58
C ASP A 54 15.07 11.32 7.36
N GLU A 55 14.95 11.33 8.68
CA GLU A 55 16.08 11.37 9.59
C GLU A 55 17.00 10.15 9.37
N ALA A 56 16.43 8.94 9.37
CA ALA A 56 17.20 7.71 9.17
C ALA A 56 17.88 7.64 7.80
N SER A 57 17.20 8.09 6.74
CA SER A 57 17.73 8.07 5.38
C SER A 57 18.85 9.10 5.17
N LYS A 58 18.82 10.22 5.90
CA LYS A 58 19.93 11.19 5.91
C LYS A 58 21.17 10.60 6.59
N THR A 59 20.99 9.90 7.71
CA THR A 59 22.09 9.27 8.45
C THR A 59 22.64 8.03 7.73
N ASN A 60 21.77 7.24 7.10
CA ASN A 60 22.17 6.04 6.36
C ASN A 60 21.39 5.93 5.03
N PRO A 61 21.93 6.48 3.93
CA PRO A 61 21.24 6.51 2.63
C PRO A 61 20.80 5.14 2.11
N ILE A 62 21.49 4.05 2.49
CA ILE A 62 21.13 2.70 2.03
C ILE A 62 19.76 2.25 2.55
N VAL A 63 19.32 2.79 3.70
CA VAL A 63 17.97 2.53 4.24
C VAL A 63 16.93 3.10 3.30
N GLY A 64 17.14 4.32 2.81
CA GLY A 64 16.28 4.95 1.82
C GLY A 64 16.17 4.12 0.55
N VAL A 65 17.32 3.78 -0.05
CA VAL A 65 17.38 2.97 -1.27
C VAL A 65 16.64 1.63 -1.09
N LYS A 66 16.92 0.91 0.01
CA LYS A 66 16.28 -0.37 0.29
C LYS A 66 14.77 -0.25 0.48
N LEU A 67 14.30 0.76 1.23
CA LEU A 67 12.87 0.94 1.44
C LEU A 67 12.17 1.27 0.12
N PHE A 68 12.64 2.28 -0.62
CA PHE A 68 12.04 2.67 -1.90
C PHE A 68 12.01 1.51 -2.91
N ALA A 69 13.07 0.71 -3.01
CA ALA A 69 13.09 -0.46 -3.87
C ALA A 69 12.01 -1.50 -3.49
N ARG A 70 11.79 -1.72 -2.18
CA ARG A 70 10.75 -2.65 -1.69
C ARG A 70 9.35 -2.12 -1.93
N LEU A 71 9.12 -0.81 -1.70
CA LEU A 71 7.83 -0.18 -1.98
C LEU A 71 7.50 -0.23 -3.47
N ALA A 72 8.46 0.13 -4.34
CA ALA A 72 8.29 0.09 -5.80
C ALA A 72 7.97 -1.32 -6.30
N ARG A 73 8.69 -2.34 -5.81
CA ARG A 73 8.38 -3.74 -6.14
C ARG A 73 6.98 -4.14 -5.70
N GLY A 74 6.57 -3.76 -4.48
CA GLY A 74 5.23 -4.06 -3.97
C GLY A 74 4.11 -3.37 -4.76
N LEU A 75 4.33 -2.15 -5.24
CA LEU A 75 3.41 -1.46 -6.14
C LEU A 75 3.33 -2.13 -7.52
N ALA A 76 4.47 -2.47 -8.11
CA ALA A 76 4.51 -3.14 -9.41
C ALA A 76 3.77 -4.49 -9.39
N ILE A 77 3.90 -5.26 -8.31
CA ILE A 77 3.16 -6.50 -8.11
C ILE A 77 1.66 -6.24 -8.04
N ARG A 78 1.23 -5.26 -7.24
CA ARG A 78 -0.20 -4.90 -7.10
C ARG A 78 -0.81 -4.41 -8.40
N LEU A 79 -0.11 -3.56 -9.15
CA LEU A 79 -0.59 -3.09 -10.44
C LEU A 79 -0.85 -4.24 -11.42
N ARG A 80 0.05 -5.24 -11.47
CA ARG A 80 -0.15 -6.43 -12.31
C ARG A 80 -1.38 -7.25 -11.89
N TYR A 81 -1.65 -7.36 -10.58
CA TYR A 81 -2.86 -8.02 -10.10
C TYR A 81 -4.12 -7.24 -10.48
N THR A 82 -4.12 -5.92 -10.29
CA THR A 82 -5.24 -5.06 -10.70
C THR A 82 -5.48 -5.11 -12.21
N ASP A 83 -4.42 -5.12 -13.03
CA ASP A 83 -4.54 -5.27 -14.48
C ASP A 83 -5.15 -6.63 -14.88
N ALA A 84 -4.78 -7.70 -14.18
CA ALA A 84 -5.32 -9.04 -14.43
C ALA A 84 -6.81 -9.14 -14.04
N GLU A 85 -7.19 -8.57 -12.90
CA GLU A 85 -8.58 -8.50 -12.46
C GLU A 85 -9.44 -7.67 -13.43
N LEU A 86 -8.91 -6.52 -13.88
CA LEU A 86 -9.58 -5.68 -14.86
C LEU A 86 -9.80 -6.39 -16.20
N ARG A 87 -8.83 -7.19 -16.66
CA ARG A 87 -9.00 -8.02 -17.87
C ARG A 87 -10.10 -9.05 -17.70
N ALA A 88 -10.08 -9.79 -16.60
CA ALA A 88 -11.10 -10.80 -16.31
C ALA A 88 -12.52 -10.20 -16.28
N LEU A 89 -12.68 -8.99 -15.74
CA LEU A 89 -13.96 -8.29 -15.72
C LEU A 89 -14.43 -7.81 -17.09
N LYS A 90 -13.52 -7.52 -18.03
CA LYS A 90 -13.85 -7.04 -19.38
C LYS A 90 -14.10 -8.17 -20.38
N GLU A 91 -13.58 -9.36 -20.10
CA GLU A 91 -13.69 -10.55 -20.95
C GLU A 91 -14.83 -11.50 -20.52
N ALA A 92 -15.51 -11.20 -19.40
CA ALA A 92 -16.71 -11.89 -18.92
C ALA A 92 -18.00 -11.26 -19.48
#